data_AF-A0A813JL31-F1
#
_entry.id   AF-A0A813JL31-F1
#
_cell.length_a   1.000
_cell.length_b   1.000
_cell.length_c   1.000
_cell.angle_alpha   90.00
_cell.angle_beta   90.00
_cell.angle_gamma   90.00
#
_symmetry.space_group_name_H-M   'P 1'
#
loop_
_entity.id
_entity.type
_entity.pdbx_description
1 polymer ?
#
loop_
_entity_poly.entity_id
_entity_poly.type
_entity_poly.pdbx_seq_one_letter_code
_entity_poly.pdbx_strand_id
1 'polypeptide(L)'
;MAGVSAEALAALKLENADGEAMTMVSHRIVDAERVKIFASAFPQCGEAGAQVIAITAKGPADEMKEFVAVVKAPGSQPELVMGSCQIMFEDMSPSECIEYTFKEEPGHWFLAQVSRDALETYRGMKFEAWKQMIEKPSCEAQFRRMLNLGVVTQLFDPQLFPTPESLQSQYQVTDEKNGKLIQLPHPVGELRVWDAAKQEYSPMDSHLTGAPVEAEKVAWWAEFVNKLRAEHGDEYISGLVATK
;
A
#
# COMPACT_ATOMS: atom_id res chain seq x y z
N MET A 1 2.17 18.73 -30.53
CA MET A 1 0.94 18.11 -30.01
C MET A 1 0.04 19.24 -29.54
N ALA A 2 -1.19 19.34 -30.05
CA ALA A 2 -2.16 20.26 -29.47
C ALA A 2 -2.49 19.72 -28.07
N GLY A 3 -2.13 20.47 -27.03
CA GLY A 3 -2.45 20.10 -25.65
C GLY A 3 -3.96 20.14 -25.41
N VAL A 4 -4.43 19.44 -24.39
CA VAL A 4 -5.82 19.62 -23.92
C VAL A 4 -5.98 21.09 -23.48
N SER A 5 -7.15 21.68 -23.76
CA SER A 5 -7.39 23.07 -23.40
C SER A 5 -7.70 23.19 -21.89
N ALA A 6 -7.32 24.32 -21.29
CA ALA A 6 -7.61 24.58 -19.88
C ALA A 6 -9.12 24.63 -19.62
N GLU A 7 -9.92 25.09 -20.59
CA GLU A 7 -11.37 25.11 -20.51
C GLU A 7 -11.97 23.70 -20.44
N ALA A 8 -11.41 22.74 -21.18
CA ALA A 8 -11.86 21.35 -21.14
C ALA A 8 -11.58 20.71 -19.77
N LEU A 9 -10.45 21.03 -19.14
CA LEU A 9 -10.11 20.56 -17.79
C LEU A 9 -10.97 21.23 -16.72
N ALA A 10 -11.22 22.54 -16.84
CA ALA A 10 -12.07 23.28 -15.92
C ALA A 10 -13.53 22.84 -15.94
N ALA A 11 -13.98 22.21 -17.03
CA ALA A 11 -15.33 21.65 -17.16
C ALA A 11 -15.50 20.29 -16.47
N LEU A 12 -14.42 19.67 -15.99
CA LEU A 12 -14.50 18.43 -15.22
C LEU A 12 -15.16 18.68 -13.86
N LYS A 13 -15.94 17.69 -13.40
CA LYS A 13 -16.57 17.71 -12.08
C LYS A 13 -15.53 17.35 -11.02
N LEU A 14 -14.84 18.34 -10.50
CA LEU A 14 -13.84 18.19 -9.43
C LEU A 14 -14.55 18.32 -8.08
N GLU A 15 -14.58 17.23 -7.29
CA GLU A 15 -15.28 17.19 -6.00
C GLU A 15 -14.39 16.57 -4.91
N ASN A 16 -14.49 17.10 -3.69
CA ASN A 16 -13.86 16.49 -2.52
C ASN A 16 -14.67 15.26 -2.03
N ALA A 17 -14.20 14.61 -0.96
CA ALA A 17 -14.85 13.41 -0.42
C ALA A 17 -16.29 13.67 0.09
N ASP A 18 -16.61 14.92 0.44
CA ASP A 18 -17.95 15.34 0.88
C ASP A 18 -18.87 15.73 -0.30
N GLY A 19 -18.39 15.62 -1.54
CA GLY A 19 -19.11 16.00 -2.75
C GLY A 19 -19.14 17.51 -3.00
N GLU A 20 -18.33 18.30 -2.30
CA GLU A 20 -18.24 19.74 -2.51
C GLU A 20 -17.36 20.04 -3.71
N ALA A 21 -17.80 21.01 -4.53
CA ALA A 21 -17.08 21.39 -5.73
C ALA A 21 -15.73 22.04 -5.41
N MET A 22 -14.68 21.59 -6.09
CA MET A 22 -13.33 22.14 -6.02
C MET A 22 -13.03 22.99 -7.26
N THR A 23 -12.28 24.06 -7.07
CA THR A 23 -11.87 24.96 -8.16
C THR A 23 -10.49 24.59 -8.67
N MET A 24 -10.34 24.37 -9.98
CA MET A 24 -9.04 24.14 -10.60
C MET A 24 -8.11 25.35 -10.39
N VAL A 25 -6.92 25.09 -9.84
CA VAL A 25 -5.85 26.08 -9.63
C VAL A 25 -4.81 26.00 -10.73
N SER A 26 -4.39 24.79 -11.09
CA SER A 26 -3.37 24.55 -12.11
C SER A 26 -3.51 23.15 -12.68
N HIS A 27 -2.83 22.91 -13.81
CA HIS A 27 -2.69 21.58 -14.37
C HIS A 27 -1.30 21.40 -14.99
N ARG A 28 -0.84 20.16 -15.09
CA ARG A 28 0.40 19.80 -15.75
C ARG A 28 0.33 18.40 -16.35
N ILE A 29 1.15 18.14 -17.35
CA ILE A 29 1.38 16.78 -17.84
C ILE A 29 2.12 16.02 -16.74
N VAL A 30 1.64 14.82 -16.40
CA VAL A 30 2.32 13.93 -15.44
C VAL A 30 3.60 13.42 -16.07
N ASP A 31 4.70 13.41 -15.32
CA ASP A 31 5.98 12.91 -15.81
C ASP A 31 5.92 11.39 -16.10
N ALA A 32 6.83 10.92 -16.95
CA ALA A 32 6.80 9.55 -17.44
C ALA A 32 7.03 8.49 -16.35
N GLU A 33 7.67 8.83 -15.23
CA GLU A 33 7.88 7.91 -14.11
C GLU A 33 6.57 7.71 -13.35
N ARG A 34 5.91 8.82 -12.95
CA ARG A 34 4.59 8.77 -12.29
C ARG A 34 3.52 8.13 -13.16
N VAL A 35 3.54 8.34 -14.48
CA VAL A 35 2.63 7.65 -15.41
C VAL A 35 2.80 6.13 -15.35
N LYS A 36 4.04 5.63 -15.29
CA LYS A 36 4.29 4.17 -15.17
C LYS A 36 3.76 3.61 -13.86
N ILE A 37 3.95 4.34 -12.77
CA ILE A 37 3.45 3.95 -11.44
C ILE A 37 1.92 3.93 -11.45
N PHE A 38 1.27 4.99 -11.97
CA PHE A 38 -0.19 5.02 -12.11
C PHE A 38 -0.72 3.87 -12.96
N ALA A 39 -0.06 3.57 -14.08
CA ALA A 39 -0.48 2.49 -14.98
C ALA A 39 -0.46 1.10 -14.31
N SER A 40 0.28 0.89 -13.22
CA SER A 40 0.30 -0.39 -12.51
C SER A 40 -1.03 -0.72 -11.83
N ALA A 41 -1.82 0.30 -11.46
CA ALA A 41 -3.12 0.14 -10.82
C ALA A 41 -4.28 0.76 -11.64
N PHE A 42 -3.98 1.65 -12.58
CA PHE A 42 -4.92 2.35 -13.44
C PHE A 42 -4.49 2.22 -14.91
N PRO A 43 -4.80 1.09 -15.57
CA PRO A 43 -4.28 0.76 -16.90
C PRO A 43 -4.49 1.83 -17.97
N GLN A 44 -5.58 2.61 -17.86
CA GLN A 44 -5.89 3.73 -18.75
C GLN A 44 -4.79 4.82 -18.77
N CYS A 45 -3.98 4.93 -17.72
CA CYS A 45 -2.84 5.85 -17.69
C CYS A 45 -1.68 5.39 -18.59
N GLY A 46 -1.61 4.09 -18.89
CA GLY A 46 -0.56 3.49 -19.72
C GLY A 46 -0.96 3.23 -21.18
N GLU A 47 -2.17 3.62 -21.58
CA GLU A 47 -2.65 3.41 -22.96
C GLU A 47 -1.79 4.17 -23.99
N ALA A 48 -1.48 3.50 -25.11
CA ALA A 48 -0.64 4.09 -26.14
C ALA A 48 -1.31 5.34 -26.76
N GLY A 49 -0.61 6.47 -26.72
CA GLY A 49 -1.10 7.75 -27.23
C GLY A 49 -1.96 8.54 -26.23
N ALA A 50 -2.24 7.97 -25.05
CA ALA A 50 -2.91 8.69 -23.98
C ALA A 50 -1.98 9.74 -23.36
N GLN A 51 -2.57 10.88 -22.98
CA GLN A 51 -1.90 11.92 -22.20
C GLN A 51 -2.49 11.95 -20.79
N VAL A 52 -1.64 11.82 -19.79
CA VAL A 52 -2.03 11.88 -18.37
C VAL A 52 -1.76 13.28 -17.83
N ILE A 53 -2.76 13.87 -17.18
CA ILE A 53 -2.75 15.26 -16.72
C ILE A 53 -3.07 15.27 -15.24
N ALA A 54 -2.20 15.89 -14.44
CA ALA A 54 -2.47 16.22 -13.05
C ALA A 54 -3.16 17.58 -12.99
N ILE A 55 -4.27 17.66 -12.26
CA ILE A 55 -5.09 18.85 -12.06
C ILE A 55 -5.08 19.15 -10.57
N THR A 56 -4.41 20.23 -10.18
CA THR A 56 -4.45 20.68 -8.79
C THR A 56 -5.68 21.56 -8.61
N ALA A 57 -6.52 21.21 -7.64
CA ALA A 57 -7.73 21.93 -7.31
C ALA A 57 -7.76 22.28 -5.83
N LYS A 58 -8.50 23.34 -5.52
CA LYS A 58 -8.67 23.89 -4.18
C LYS A 58 -10.13 23.88 -3.80
N GLY A 59 -10.44 23.33 -2.63
CA GLY A 59 -11.80 23.27 -2.11
C GLY A 59 -12.14 24.45 -1.18
N PRO A 60 -13.37 24.46 -0.63
CA PRO A 60 -13.90 25.57 0.16
C PRO A 60 -13.15 25.83 1.48
N ALA A 61 -12.53 24.82 2.07
CA ALA A 61 -11.78 24.89 3.33
C ALA A 61 -10.26 25.07 3.11
N ASP A 62 -9.88 25.62 1.95
CA ASP A 62 -8.51 25.75 1.47
C ASP A 62 -7.75 24.42 1.30
N GLU A 63 -8.46 23.28 1.29
CA GLU A 63 -7.88 21.97 1.05
C GLU A 63 -7.41 21.83 -0.41
N MET A 64 -6.23 21.25 -0.59
CA MET A 64 -5.62 21.06 -1.91
C MET A 64 -5.68 19.58 -2.28
N LYS A 65 -6.16 19.28 -3.49
CA LYS A 65 -6.23 17.92 -4.05
C LYS A 65 -5.66 17.91 -5.46
N GLU A 66 -4.97 16.83 -5.80
CA GLU A 66 -4.55 16.57 -7.18
C GLU A 66 -5.43 15.48 -7.78
N PHE A 67 -6.23 15.86 -8.77
CA PHE A 67 -6.95 14.93 -9.62
C PHE A 67 -6.06 14.50 -10.78
N VAL A 68 -6.31 13.31 -11.31
CA VAL A 68 -5.66 12.80 -12.51
C VAL A 68 -6.71 12.62 -13.58
N ALA A 69 -6.44 13.14 -14.78
CA ALA A 69 -7.25 12.95 -15.96
C ALA A 69 -6.44 12.30 -17.09
N VAL A 70 -7.12 11.56 -17.96
CA VAL A 70 -6.55 10.97 -19.16
C VAL A 70 -7.24 11.55 -20.39
N VAL A 71 -6.45 11.85 -21.41
CA VAL A 71 -6.89 12.22 -22.76
C VAL A 71 -6.44 11.12 -23.70
N LYS A 72 -7.35 10.22 -24.09
CA LYS A 72 -7.03 8.99 -24.85
C LYS A 72 -6.46 9.25 -26.24
N ALA A 73 -6.89 10.34 -26.88
CA ALA A 73 -6.43 10.76 -28.20
C ALA A 73 -6.41 12.29 -28.34
N PRO A 74 -5.58 12.87 -29.22
CA PRO A 74 -5.60 14.31 -29.49
C PRO A 74 -7.00 14.81 -29.86
N GLY A 75 -7.51 15.80 -29.13
CA GLY A 75 -8.84 16.37 -29.34
C GLY A 75 -9.99 15.62 -28.66
N SER A 76 -9.72 14.49 -27.97
CA SER A 76 -10.70 13.84 -27.10
C SER A 76 -10.94 14.64 -25.81
N GLN A 77 -12.11 14.45 -25.19
CA GLN A 77 -12.40 15.06 -23.90
C GLN A 77 -11.56 14.38 -22.80
N PRO A 78 -11.06 15.15 -21.82
CA PRO A 78 -10.40 14.56 -20.67
C PRO A 78 -11.41 13.76 -19.83
N GLU A 79 -10.98 12.63 -19.27
CA GLU A 79 -11.74 11.79 -18.36
C GLU A 79 -10.99 11.70 -17.02
N LEU A 80 -11.68 11.94 -15.90
CA LEU A 80 -11.09 11.74 -14.57
C LEU A 80 -10.80 10.27 -14.33
N VAL A 81 -9.62 9.99 -13.79
CA VAL A 81 -9.22 8.67 -13.30
C VAL A 81 -9.57 8.57 -11.83
N MET A 82 -10.49 7.67 -11.52
CA MET A 82 -10.94 7.36 -10.16
C MET A 82 -10.74 5.88 -9.88
N GLY A 83 -10.32 5.57 -8.66
CA GLY A 83 -10.29 4.24 -8.07
C GLY A 83 -11.03 4.22 -6.75
N SER A 84 -11.05 3.06 -6.10
CA SER A 84 -11.68 2.89 -4.79
C SER A 84 -10.64 2.41 -3.79
N CYS A 85 -10.62 2.99 -2.60
CA CYS A 85 -9.76 2.57 -1.52
C CYS A 85 -10.10 1.12 -1.12
N GLN A 86 -9.13 0.21 -1.17
CA GLN A 86 -9.35 -1.22 -0.91
C GLN A 86 -9.78 -1.52 0.54
N ILE A 87 -9.60 -0.58 1.47
CA ILE A 87 -10.00 -0.72 2.87
C ILE A 87 -11.29 0.05 3.17
N MET A 88 -11.35 1.33 2.79
CA MET A 88 -12.46 2.23 3.16
C MET A 88 -13.53 2.37 2.07
N PHE A 89 -13.27 1.86 0.85
CA PHE A 89 -14.14 1.94 -0.32
C PHE A 89 -14.50 3.36 -0.79
N GLU A 90 -13.76 4.38 -0.34
CA GLU A 90 -13.90 5.76 -0.81
C GLU A 90 -13.28 5.98 -2.19
N ASP A 91 -13.84 6.92 -2.95
CA ASP A 91 -13.33 7.29 -4.27
C ASP A 91 -12.03 8.09 -4.13
N MET A 92 -11.02 7.69 -4.90
CA MET A 92 -9.69 8.30 -4.86
C MET A 92 -9.14 8.53 -6.26
N SER A 93 -8.39 9.61 -6.43
CA SER A 93 -7.53 9.80 -7.59
C SER A 93 -6.22 9.01 -7.43
N PRO A 94 -5.54 8.60 -8.52
CA PRO A 94 -4.24 7.93 -8.45
C PRO A 94 -3.20 8.66 -7.59
N SER A 95 -3.21 10.00 -7.53
CA SER A 95 -2.29 10.76 -6.68
C SER A 95 -2.54 10.60 -5.18
N GLU A 96 -3.73 10.14 -4.78
CA GLU A 96 -4.08 9.90 -3.37
C GLU A 96 -3.72 8.47 -2.92
N CYS A 97 -3.42 7.59 -3.86
CA CYS A 97 -2.99 6.23 -3.59
C CYS A 97 -1.57 6.19 -3.02
N ILE A 98 -1.27 5.18 -2.21
CA ILE A 98 0.04 5.01 -1.60
C ILE A 98 1.02 4.37 -2.56
N GLU A 99 2.17 4.99 -2.73
CA GLU A 99 3.30 4.39 -3.42
C GLU A 99 4.20 3.64 -2.45
N TYR A 100 4.66 2.47 -2.86
CA TYR A 100 5.48 1.60 -2.02
C TYR A 100 6.61 0.93 -2.79
N THR A 101 7.65 0.51 -2.07
CA THR A 101 8.74 -0.32 -2.61
C THR A 101 8.92 -1.58 -1.76
N PHE A 102 9.63 -2.56 -2.31
CA PHE A 102 10.18 -3.68 -1.54
C PHE A 102 11.68 -3.46 -1.33
N LYS A 103 12.23 -4.03 -0.25
CA LYS A 103 13.66 -3.83 0.10
C LYS A 103 14.61 -4.37 -0.97
N GLU A 104 14.16 -5.38 -1.70
CA GLU A 104 14.87 -6.07 -2.78
C GLU A 104 14.90 -5.25 -4.06
N GLU A 105 13.96 -4.34 -4.25
CA GLU A 105 13.81 -3.50 -5.46
C GLU A 105 13.72 -2.01 -5.09
N PRO A 106 14.77 -1.44 -4.44
CA PRO A 106 14.75 -0.05 -4.02
C PRO A 106 14.62 0.89 -5.22
N GLY A 107 13.76 1.90 -5.10
CA GLY A 107 13.44 2.84 -6.17
C GLY A 107 12.47 2.31 -7.23
N HIS A 108 12.05 1.04 -7.16
CA HIS A 108 10.96 0.53 -7.99
C HIS A 108 9.64 0.73 -7.26
N TRP A 109 8.94 1.80 -7.60
CA TRP A 109 7.68 2.19 -6.96
C TRP A 109 6.48 1.47 -7.58
N PHE A 110 5.64 0.92 -6.73
CA PHE A 110 4.34 0.35 -7.05
C PHE A 110 3.25 1.21 -6.44
N LEU A 111 2.01 1.10 -6.96
CA LEU A 111 0.87 1.83 -6.44
C LEU A 111 -0.15 0.90 -5.77
N ALA A 112 -0.40 1.13 -4.48
CA ALA A 112 -1.47 0.48 -3.73
C ALA A 112 -2.70 1.39 -3.70
N GLN A 113 -3.87 0.86 -4.11
CA GLN A 113 -5.14 1.59 -4.08
C GLN A 113 -5.68 1.68 -2.65
N VAL A 114 -4.97 2.38 -1.77
CA VAL A 114 -5.33 2.64 -0.38
C VAL A 114 -5.08 4.11 -0.07
N SER A 115 -5.94 4.75 0.71
CA SER A 115 -5.72 6.12 1.19
C SER A 115 -4.72 6.15 2.34
N ARG A 116 -4.16 7.33 2.60
CA ARG A 116 -3.31 7.59 3.77
C ARG A 116 -3.99 7.19 5.07
N ASP A 117 -5.23 7.64 5.28
CA ASP A 117 -5.96 7.44 6.54
C ASP A 117 -6.29 5.95 6.77
N ALA A 118 -6.70 5.26 5.70
CA ALA A 118 -6.90 3.83 5.71
C ALA A 118 -5.61 3.07 6.08
N LEU A 119 -4.48 3.45 5.47
CA LEU A 119 -3.20 2.77 5.71
C LEU A 119 -2.66 3.04 7.12
N GLU A 120 -2.76 4.27 7.63
CA GLU A 120 -2.35 4.59 9.00
C GLU A 120 -3.18 3.84 10.03
N THR A 121 -4.51 3.77 9.82
CA THR A 121 -5.41 2.98 10.66
C THR A 121 -5.01 1.50 10.64
N TYR A 122 -4.76 0.95 9.45
CA TYR A 122 -4.32 -0.42 9.27
C TYR A 122 -2.97 -0.70 9.98
N ARG A 123 -1.98 0.17 9.78
CA ARG A 123 -0.65 0.11 10.43
C ARG A 123 -0.75 0.18 11.95
N GLY A 124 -1.69 0.99 12.45
CA GLY A 124 -1.99 1.15 13.87
C GLY A 124 -2.49 -0.14 14.55
N MET A 125 -3.26 -0.96 13.84
CA MET A 125 -3.88 -2.17 14.40
C MET A 125 -3.14 -3.47 14.08
N LYS A 126 -2.36 -3.51 12.99
CA LYS A 126 -1.85 -4.78 12.43
C LYS A 126 -0.92 -5.54 13.39
N PHE A 127 -0.05 -4.84 14.12
CA PHE A 127 0.87 -5.51 15.06
C PHE A 127 0.12 -6.12 16.25
N GLU A 128 -0.82 -5.39 16.84
CA GLU A 128 -1.64 -5.90 17.94
C GLU A 128 -2.51 -7.07 17.47
N ALA A 129 -3.09 -7.01 16.27
CA ALA A 129 -3.83 -8.12 15.70
C ALA A 129 -2.93 -9.37 15.51
N TRP A 130 -1.72 -9.18 14.98
CA TRP A 130 -0.72 -10.26 14.87
C TRP A 130 -0.36 -10.85 16.24
N LYS A 131 -0.14 -10.01 17.25
CA LYS A 131 0.17 -10.42 18.62
C LYS A 131 -0.97 -11.23 19.23
N GLN A 132 -2.21 -10.79 19.06
CA GLN A 132 -3.38 -11.54 19.54
C GLN A 132 -3.53 -12.90 18.85
N MET A 133 -3.21 -13.00 17.56
CA MET A 133 -3.26 -14.27 16.83
C MET A 133 -2.25 -15.30 17.33
N ILE A 134 -1.12 -14.86 17.90
CA ILE A 134 -0.09 -15.76 18.46
C ILE A 134 -0.31 -16.03 19.95
N GLU A 135 -0.84 -15.08 20.72
CA GLU A 135 -1.20 -15.30 22.14
C GLU A 135 -2.49 -16.12 22.28
N LYS A 136 -3.38 -16.07 21.29
CA LYS A 136 -4.67 -16.81 21.27
C LYS A 136 -4.85 -17.53 19.93
N PRO A 137 -4.00 -18.54 19.61
CA PRO A 137 -4.09 -19.24 18.35
C PRO A 137 -5.40 -20.02 18.23
N SER A 138 -6.02 -19.99 17.06
CA SER A 138 -7.25 -20.76 16.80
C SER A 138 -6.97 -22.25 16.56
N CYS A 139 -5.75 -22.60 16.15
CA CYS A 139 -5.28 -23.98 15.98
C CYS A 139 -3.74 -24.08 16.04
N GLU A 140 -3.23 -25.29 16.29
CA GLU A 140 -1.78 -25.53 16.40
C GLU A 140 -1.01 -25.24 15.10
N ALA A 141 -1.60 -25.56 13.94
CA ALA A 141 -0.95 -25.31 12.65
C ALA A 141 -0.71 -23.80 12.42
N GLN A 142 -1.69 -22.97 12.76
CA GLN A 142 -1.54 -21.52 12.74
C GLN A 142 -0.48 -21.05 13.73
N PHE A 143 -0.51 -21.58 14.96
CA PHE A 143 0.45 -21.20 16.00
C PHE A 143 1.90 -21.52 15.57
N ARG A 144 2.13 -22.75 15.09
CA ARG A 144 3.40 -23.22 14.54
C ARG A 144 3.90 -22.28 13.45
N ARG A 145 3.05 -21.92 12.48
CA ARG A 145 3.41 -21.01 11.40
C ARG A 145 3.85 -19.65 11.92
N MET A 146 3.08 -19.06 12.84
CA MET A 146 3.39 -17.74 13.41
C MET A 146 4.71 -17.73 14.19
N LEU A 147 4.98 -18.79 14.97
CA LEU A 147 6.24 -18.96 15.69
C LEU A 147 7.44 -19.07 14.74
N ASN A 148 7.28 -19.79 13.62
CA ASN A 148 8.35 -19.96 12.62
C ASN A 148 8.59 -18.69 11.79
N LEU A 149 7.56 -17.88 11.57
CA LEU A 149 7.70 -16.57 10.91
C LEU A 149 8.44 -15.56 11.80
N GLY A 150 8.26 -15.65 13.11
CA GLY A 150 8.85 -14.70 14.05
C GLY A 150 8.04 -13.40 14.16
N VAL A 151 8.64 -12.42 14.84
CA VAL A 151 8.04 -11.10 15.01
C VAL A 151 7.99 -10.34 13.68
N VAL A 152 6.80 -9.80 13.37
CA VAL A 152 6.61 -8.93 12.22
C VAL A 152 6.63 -7.48 12.66
N THR A 153 7.54 -6.71 12.08
CA THR A 153 7.78 -5.30 12.45
C THR A 153 7.38 -4.32 11.37
N GLN A 154 7.18 -4.79 10.14
CA GLN A 154 6.96 -3.97 8.96
C GLN A 154 5.60 -4.29 8.33
N LEU A 155 5.01 -3.32 7.64
CA LEU A 155 3.79 -3.51 6.87
C LEU A 155 3.96 -4.64 5.86
N PHE A 156 2.98 -5.54 5.82
CA PHE A 156 2.86 -6.58 4.81
C PHE A 156 1.39 -6.93 4.66
N ASP A 157 0.95 -7.04 3.43
CA ASP A 157 -0.36 -7.57 3.07
C ASP A 157 -0.32 -7.94 1.59
N PRO A 158 -0.37 -9.22 1.21
CA PRO A 158 -0.27 -9.60 -0.19
C PRO A 158 -1.46 -9.14 -1.04
N GLN A 159 -2.57 -8.70 -0.42
CA GLN A 159 -3.71 -8.13 -1.15
C GLN A 159 -3.51 -6.64 -1.42
N LEU A 160 -2.96 -5.88 -0.47
CA LEU A 160 -2.68 -4.45 -0.65
C LEU A 160 -1.34 -4.19 -1.36
N PHE A 161 -0.34 -5.02 -1.08
CA PHE A 161 1.04 -4.93 -1.55
C PHE A 161 1.42 -6.25 -2.26
N PRO A 162 0.89 -6.51 -3.46
CA PRO A 162 1.18 -7.74 -4.18
C PRO A 162 2.67 -7.90 -4.46
N THR A 163 3.19 -9.09 -4.23
CA THR A 163 4.57 -9.46 -4.57
C THR A 163 4.75 -9.48 -6.10
N PRO A 164 5.75 -8.77 -6.65
CA PRO A 164 6.05 -8.77 -8.07
C PRO A 164 6.41 -10.17 -8.56
N GLU A 165 6.11 -10.48 -9.83
CA GLU A 165 6.36 -11.81 -10.42
C GLU A 165 7.82 -12.26 -10.26
N SER A 166 8.77 -11.33 -10.38
CA SER A 166 10.21 -11.55 -10.18
C SER A 166 10.58 -12.09 -8.79
N LEU A 167 9.75 -11.81 -7.77
CA LEU A 167 10.00 -12.15 -6.37
C LEU A 167 9.04 -13.22 -5.84
N GLN A 168 8.04 -13.66 -6.62
CA GLN A 168 7.04 -14.62 -6.14
C GLN A 168 7.65 -15.93 -5.64
N SER A 169 8.66 -16.47 -6.31
CA SER A 169 9.32 -17.72 -5.91
C SER A 169 10.05 -17.64 -4.56
N GLN A 170 10.39 -16.44 -4.10
CA GLN A 170 11.02 -16.21 -2.80
C GLN A 170 9.99 -16.11 -1.67
N TYR A 171 8.78 -15.68 -2.01
CA TYR A 171 7.70 -15.39 -1.07
C TYR A 171 6.51 -16.34 -1.22
N GLN A 172 6.67 -17.45 -1.93
CA GLN A 172 5.68 -18.49 -2.08
C GLN A 172 6.33 -19.87 -1.87
N VAL A 173 5.72 -20.67 -1.00
CA VAL A 173 6.16 -22.04 -0.72
C VAL A 173 4.98 -22.97 -0.88
N THR A 174 5.16 -24.08 -1.59
CA THR A 174 4.13 -25.12 -1.67
C THR A 174 4.23 -26.04 -0.45
N ASP A 175 3.14 -26.21 0.28
CA ASP A 175 3.04 -27.19 1.35
C ASP A 175 3.09 -28.60 0.75
N GLU A 176 4.16 -29.33 1.03
CA GLU A 176 4.38 -30.69 0.50
C GLU A 176 3.29 -31.69 0.90
N LYS A 177 2.56 -31.45 2.00
CA LYS A 177 1.54 -32.38 2.49
C LYS A 177 0.20 -32.26 1.77
N ASN A 178 -0.17 -31.05 1.35
CA ASN A 178 -1.49 -30.78 0.75
C ASN A 178 -1.43 -30.07 -0.60
N GLY A 179 -0.22 -29.75 -1.09
CA GLY A 179 0.01 -29.05 -2.36
C GLY A 179 -0.44 -27.59 -2.37
N LYS A 180 -0.84 -27.01 -1.23
CA LYS A 180 -1.31 -25.62 -1.18
C LYS A 180 -0.16 -24.64 -1.21
N LEU A 181 -0.35 -23.58 -1.97
CA LEU A 181 0.56 -22.44 -2.00
C LEU A 181 0.41 -21.62 -0.72
N ILE A 182 1.51 -21.43 -0.01
CA ILE A 182 1.63 -20.57 1.16
C ILE A 182 2.35 -19.31 0.72
N GLN A 183 1.70 -18.16 0.88
CA GLN A 183 2.36 -16.87 0.71
C GLN A 183 3.07 -16.49 2.02
N LEU A 184 4.38 -16.28 1.92
CA LEU A 184 5.18 -15.74 3.01
C LEU A 184 4.97 -14.22 3.10
N PRO A 185 5.02 -13.62 4.30
CA PRO A 185 5.04 -12.17 4.44
C PRO A 185 6.15 -11.54 3.61
N HIS A 186 5.79 -10.62 2.72
CA HIS A 186 6.74 -9.80 1.94
C HIS A 186 6.69 -8.38 2.51
N PRO A 187 7.67 -7.98 3.33
CA PRO A 187 7.64 -6.69 4.02
C PRO A 187 7.84 -5.53 3.05
N VAL A 188 6.99 -4.51 3.18
CA VAL A 188 7.19 -3.22 2.50
C VAL A 188 8.48 -2.56 2.99
N GLY A 189 9.26 -2.03 2.05
CA GLY A 189 10.48 -1.28 2.31
C GLY A 189 10.17 0.18 2.65
N GLU A 190 9.79 0.96 1.63
CA GLU A 190 9.47 2.38 1.76
C GLU A 190 8.02 2.66 1.35
N LEU A 191 7.46 3.74 1.90
CA LEU A 191 6.14 4.25 1.57
C LEU A 191 6.21 5.75 1.32
N ARG A 192 5.41 6.24 0.36
CA ARG A 192 5.20 7.66 0.12
C ARG A 192 3.83 7.93 -0.48
N VAL A 193 3.39 9.17 -0.39
CA VAL A 193 2.13 9.63 -0.99
C VAL A 193 2.28 11.07 -1.47
N TRP A 194 1.60 11.43 -2.55
CA TRP A 194 1.67 12.78 -3.09
C TRP A 194 0.95 13.77 -2.17
N ASP A 195 1.61 14.87 -1.83
CA ASP A 195 1.04 16.01 -1.11
C ASP A 195 0.73 17.10 -2.14
N ALA A 196 -0.56 17.26 -2.47
CA ALA A 196 -1.00 18.22 -3.48
C ALA A 196 -0.74 19.68 -3.10
N ALA A 197 -0.69 20.01 -1.80
CA ALA A 197 -0.39 21.37 -1.34
C ALA A 197 1.08 21.72 -1.57
N LYS A 198 1.98 20.76 -1.32
CA LYS A 198 3.43 20.95 -1.48
C LYS A 198 3.95 20.59 -2.88
N GLN A 199 3.14 19.89 -3.68
CA GLN A 199 3.53 19.36 -4.99
C GLN A 199 4.77 18.45 -4.90
N GLU A 200 4.83 17.62 -3.87
CA GLU A 200 5.92 16.67 -3.64
C GLU A 200 5.42 15.41 -2.93
N TYR A 201 6.22 14.35 -2.95
CA TYR A 201 5.92 13.15 -2.17
C TYR A 201 6.31 13.34 -0.70
N SER A 202 5.37 13.04 0.19
CA SER A 202 5.64 12.92 1.62
C SER A 202 5.96 11.46 1.96
N PRO A 203 7.08 11.18 2.66
CA PRO A 203 7.39 9.83 3.12
C PRO A 203 6.39 9.38 4.19
N MET A 204 6.17 8.08 4.27
CA MET A 204 5.37 7.42 5.30
C MET A 204 6.16 6.30 5.95
N ASP A 205 5.81 5.99 7.20
CA ASP A 205 6.48 4.95 7.98
C ASP A 205 5.91 3.57 7.63
N SER A 206 6.78 2.66 7.16
CA SER A 206 6.42 1.26 6.91
C SER A 206 6.40 0.41 8.18
N HIS A 207 6.98 0.89 9.28
CA HIS A 207 7.03 0.18 10.55
C HIS A 207 5.65 0.11 11.21
N LEU A 208 5.29 -1.06 11.73
CA LEU A 208 4.01 -1.25 12.40
C LEU A 208 4.01 -0.54 13.76
N THR A 209 2.91 0.16 14.06
CA THR A 209 2.79 0.86 15.34
C THR A 209 2.82 -0.15 16.49
N GLY A 210 3.68 0.08 17.48
CA GLY A 210 3.84 -0.79 18.64
C GLY A 210 4.78 -1.99 18.45
N ALA A 211 5.26 -2.25 17.23
CA ALA A 211 6.24 -3.29 16.98
C ALA A 211 7.65 -2.87 17.47
N PRO A 212 8.50 -3.82 17.93
CA PRO A 212 9.87 -3.51 18.33
C PRO A 212 10.70 -3.01 17.15
N VAL A 213 11.56 -2.02 17.38
CA VAL A 213 12.50 -1.57 16.34
C VAL A 213 13.52 -2.66 16.02
N GLU A 214 14.22 -2.53 14.88
CA GLU A 214 15.13 -3.59 14.40
C GLU A 214 16.20 -3.98 15.43
N ALA A 215 16.74 -3.00 16.17
CA ALA A 215 17.74 -3.23 17.21
C ALA A 215 17.22 -4.05 18.41
N GLU A 216 15.92 -3.98 18.69
CA GLU A 216 15.27 -4.64 19.83
C GLU A 216 14.60 -5.96 19.45
N LYS A 217 14.41 -6.19 18.15
CA LYS A 217 13.64 -7.31 17.57
C LYS A 217 14.03 -8.67 18.15
N VAL A 218 15.32 -8.96 18.26
CA VAL A 218 15.82 -10.25 18.75
C VAL A 218 15.52 -10.44 20.24
N ALA A 219 15.78 -9.42 21.07
CA ALA A 219 15.52 -9.47 22.50
C ALA A 219 14.02 -9.56 22.78
N TRP A 220 13.23 -8.71 22.14
CA TRP A 220 11.78 -8.70 22.25
C TRP A 220 11.17 -10.06 21.87
N TRP A 221 11.61 -10.65 20.75
CA TRP A 221 11.10 -11.96 20.33
C TRP A 221 11.48 -13.08 21.29
N ALA A 222 12.71 -13.08 21.81
CA ALA A 222 13.14 -14.06 22.80
C ALA A 222 12.31 -13.97 24.08
N GLU A 223 12.08 -12.76 24.60
CA GLU A 223 11.22 -12.52 25.76
C GLU A 223 9.77 -12.97 25.51
N PHE A 224 9.23 -12.64 24.33
CA PHE A 224 7.88 -13.02 23.94
C PHE A 224 7.71 -14.55 23.83
N VAL A 225 8.67 -15.25 23.21
CA VAL A 225 8.66 -16.72 23.14
C VAL A 225 8.83 -17.34 24.52
N ASN A 226 9.64 -16.75 25.40
CA ASN A 226 9.78 -17.23 26.79
C ASN A 226 8.47 -17.10 27.57
N LYS A 227 7.70 -16.02 27.35
CA LYS A 227 6.35 -15.90 27.90
C LYS A 227 5.45 -17.03 27.41
N LEU A 228 5.44 -17.30 26.10
CA LEU A 228 4.65 -18.41 25.54
C LEU A 228 5.08 -19.78 26.08
N ARG A 229 6.38 -20.01 26.30
CA ARG A 229 6.91 -21.22 26.95
C ARG A 229 6.42 -21.37 28.38
N ALA A 230 6.37 -20.27 29.14
CA ALA A 230 5.85 -20.27 30.50
C ALA A 230 4.34 -20.57 30.54
N GLU A 231 3.58 -20.10 29.55
CA GLU A 231 2.13 -20.30 29.47
C GLU A 231 1.72 -21.68 28.92
N HIS A 232 2.43 -22.21 27.93
CA HIS A 232 2.06 -23.44 27.22
C HIS A 232 2.99 -24.63 27.45
N GLY A 233 4.12 -24.44 28.14
CA GLY A 233 5.15 -25.46 28.38
C GLY A 233 6.30 -25.37 27.38
N ASP A 234 7.53 -25.51 27.89
CA ASP A 234 8.76 -25.36 27.12
C ASP A 234 8.91 -26.40 26.00
N GLU A 235 8.64 -27.67 26.31
CA GLU A 235 8.71 -28.76 25.34
C GLU A 235 7.71 -28.59 24.19
N TYR A 236 6.49 -28.11 24.51
CA TYR A 236 5.46 -27.88 23.52
C TYR A 236 5.86 -26.80 22.51
N ILE A 237 6.24 -25.61 23.00
CA ILE A 237 6.67 -24.51 22.14
C ILE A 237 7.94 -24.87 21.35
N SER A 238 8.89 -25.55 21.97
CA SER A 238 10.11 -26.03 21.30
C SER A 238 9.79 -26.99 20.16
N GLY A 239 8.82 -27.90 20.35
CA GLY A 239 8.33 -28.82 19.31
C GLY A 239 7.60 -28.13 18.14
N LEU A 240 7.09 -26.91 18.33
CA LEU A 240 6.52 -26.10 17.26
C LEU A 240 7.59 -25.35 16.45
N VAL A 241 8.68 -24.93 17.08
CA VAL A 241 9.74 -24.12 16.44
C VAL A 241 10.81 -24.99 15.74
N ALA A 242 11.06 -26.21 16.22
CA ALA A 242 12.23 -27.01 15.81
C ALA A 242 12.09 -27.82 14.50
N THR A 243 10.93 -27.84 13.85
CA THR A 243 10.77 -28.53 12.55
C THR A 243 11.20 -27.61 11.39
N LYS A 244 12.48 -27.65 11.05
CA LYS A 244 12.97 -27.34 9.70
C LYS A 244 13.52 -28.60 9.07
#